data_AF-A0A960Q9F0-F1
#
_entry.id   AF-A0A960Q9F0-F1
#
_cell.length_a   1.000
_cell.length_b   1.000
_cell.length_c   1.000
_cell.angle_alpha   90.00
_cell.angle_beta   90.00
_cell.angle_gamma   90.00
#
_symmetry.space_group_name_H-M   'P 1'
#
loop_
_entity.id
_entity.type
_entity.pdbx_description
1 polymer ?
#
loop_
_entity_poly.entity_id
_entity_poly.type
_entity_poly.pdbx_seq_one_letter_code
_entity_poly.pdbx_strand_id
1 'polypeptide(L)'
;IEVIVRQMMRSVKIEEVGDTQFLIDEQIDRWRFQEENEQVIAAGGQPAVGRPLLLGITKASLSTESFVSAASFQETTRVLTEAAISGKVDYLRGLKENVIVGRLIPAGTGMDFYHDFHMQEEVYAEVAAEEDELFFDLSDEEIRALPKEAGE
;
A
#
# COMPACT_ATOMS: atom_id res chain seq x y z
N ILE A 1 -25.79 0.51 -17.50
CA ILE A 1 -26.41 0.95 -16.23
C ILE A 1 -25.84 0.18 -15.04
N GLU A 2 -25.72 -1.16 -15.11
CA GLU A 2 -25.16 -1.99 -14.03
C GLU A 2 -23.83 -1.49 -13.47
N VAL A 3 -22.87 -1.13 -14.33
CA VAL A 3 -21.55 -0.62 -13.90
C VAL A 3 -21.66 0.65 -13.04
N ILE A 4 -22.64 1.52 -13.31
CA ILE A 4 -22.86 2.75 -12.54
C ILE A 4 -23.44 2.40 -11.15
N VAL A 5 -24.44 1.52 -11.12
CA VAL A 5 -25.05 1.05 -9.86
C VAL A 5 -24.01 0.34 -8.99
N ARG A 6 -23.11 -0.44 -9.61
CA ARG A 6 -21.97 -1.07 -8.91
C ARG A 6 -21.07 -0.04 -8.24
N GLN A 7 -20.79 1.09 -8.89
CA GLN A 7 -20.02 2.19 -8.28
C GLN A 7 -20.78 2.87 -7.13
N MET A 8 -22.11 2.95 -7.22
CA MET A 8 -22.96 3.48 -6.15
C MET A 8 -23.02 2.54 -4.92
N MET A 9 -22.72 1.24 -5.07
CA MET A 9 -22.74 0.23 -4.00
C MET A 9 -21.33 -0.14 -3.47
N ARG A 10 -20.34 0.73 -3.68
CA ARG A 10 -18.94 0.47 -3.34
C ARG A 10 -18.65 0.56 -1.83
N SER A 11 -19.51 1.23 -1.04
CA SER A 11 -19.31 1.38 0.40
C SER A 11 -20.08 0.34 1.20
N VAL A 12 -19.50 -0.12 2.31
CA VAL A 12 -20.10 -1.05 3.26
C VAL A 12 -20.18 -0.36 4.62
N LYS A 13 -21.32 -0.52 5.31
CA LYS A 13 -21.50 -0.09 6.70
C LYS A 13 -21.29 -1.29 7.62
N ILE A 14 -20.41 -1.14 8.60
CA ILE A 14 -20.13 -2.19 9.58
C ILE A 14 -21.28 -2.29 10.59
N GLU A 15 -21.80 -3.50 10.79
CA GLU A 15 -22.83 -3.81 11.79
C GLU A 15 -22.22 -4.54 12.99
N GLU A 16 -21.34 -5.50 12.72
CA GLU A 16 -20.57 -6.23 13.74
C GLU A 16 -19.09 -6.21 13.36
N VAL A 17 -18.22 -5.92 14.32
CA VAL A 17 -16.78 -5.75 14.08
C VAL A 17 -15.99 -7.05 14.14
N GLY A 18 -16.50 -8.08 14.83
CA GLY A 18 -15.75 -9.31 15.08
C GLY A 18 -14.38 -9.01 15.73
N ASP A 19 -13.33 -9.63 15.20
CA ASP A 19 -11.93 -9.42 15.60
C ASP A 19 -11.18 -8.45 14.66
N THR A 20 -11.89 -7.73 13.78
CA THR A 20 -11.28 -6.74 12.88
C THR A 20 -10.99 -5.42 13.60
N GLN A 21 -10.20 -4.55 12.96
CA GLN A 21 -9.91 -3.21 13.46
C GLN A 21 -11.00 -2.16 13.14
N PHE A 22 -12.16 -2.60 12.62
CA PHE A 22 -13.23 -1.69 12.26
C PHE A 22 -14.00 -1.15 13.47
N LEU A 23 -14.69 -0.03 13.25
CA LEU A 23 -15.63 0.52 14.21
C LEU A 23 -17.08 0.21 13.80
N ILE A 24 -17.95 0.03 14.79
CA ILE A 24 -19.39 -0.10 14.56
C ILE A 24 -19.89 1.17 13.87
N ASP A 25 -20.77 1.01 12.88
CA ASP A 25 -21.32 2.06 12.04
C ASP A 25 -20.32 2.77 11.11
N GLU A 26 -19.05 2.33 11.07
CA GLU A 26 -18.06 2.85 10.14
C GLU A 26 -18.45 2.56 8.68
N GLN A 27 -18.17 3.52 7.81
CA GLN A 27 -18.37 3.40 6.36
C GLN A 27 -17.01 3.25 5.69
N ILE A 28 -16.75 2.07 5.15
CA ILE A 28 -15.49 1.77 4.48
C ILE A 28 -15.71 1.29 3.04
N ASP A 29 -14.65 1.29 2.26
CA ASP A 29 -14.65 0.71 0.93
C ASP A 29 -14.83 -0.82 1.00
N ARG A 30 -15.63 -1.37 0.09
CA ARG A 30 -15.89 -2.81 0.02
C ARG A 30 -14.62 -3.64 -0.17
N TRP A 31 -13.62 -3.13 -0.89
CA TRP A 31 -12.36 -3.84 -1.09
C TRP A 31 -11.57 -3.94 0.22
N ARG A 32 -11.44 -2.84 0.95
CA ARG A 32 -10.79 -2.82 2.27
C ARG A 32 -11.52 -3.68 3.29
N PHE A 33 -12.86 -3.65 3.28
CA PHE A 33 -13.68 -4.55 4.11
C PHE A 33 -13.35 -6.02 3.84
N GLN A 34 -13.26 -6.38 2.57
CA GLN A 34 -13.00 -7.75 2.15
C GLN A 34 -11.55 -8.18 2.48
N GLU A 35 -10.57 -7.33 2.22
CA GLU A 35 -9.16 -7.59 2.52
C GLU A 35 -8.91 -7.82 4.02
N GLU A 36 -9.43 -6.96 4.90
CA GLU A 36 -9.28 -7.12 6.35
C GLU A 36 -9.97 -8.41 6.83
N ASN A 37 -11.17 -8.70 6.32
CA ASN A 37 -11.88 -9.92 6.69
C ASN A 37 -11.15 -11.18 6.24
N GLU A 38 -10.57 -11.18 5.04
CA GLU A 38 -9.76 -12.29 4.54
C GLU A 38 -8.53 -12.52 5.43
N GLN A 39 -7.87 -11.44 5.90
CA GLN A 39 -6.76 -11.53 6.85
C GLN A 39 -7.19 -12.10 8.20
N VAL A 40 -8.31 -11.63 8.77
CA VAL A 40 -8.83 -12.12 10.06
C VAL A 40 -9.24 -13.59 9.98
N ILE A 41 -9.90 -14.01 8.90
CA ILE A 41 -10.25 -15.41 8.67
C ILE A 41 -9.00 -16.28 8.56
N ALA A 42 -7.97 -15.81 7.86
CA ALA A 42 -6.69 -16.52 7.75
C ALA A 42 -5.99 -16.69 9.12
N ALA A 43 -6.15 -15.70 10.01
CA ALA A 43 -5.67 -15.77 11.40
C ALA A 43 -6.58 -16.63 12.32
N GLY A 44 -7.71 -17.13 11.82
CA GLY A 44 -8.67 -17.95 12.59
C GLY A 44 -9.64 -17.15 13.47
N GLY A 45 -9.73 -15.83 13.29
CA GLY A 45 -10.65 -14.95 14.02
C GLY A 45 -12.04 -14.86 13.38
N GLN A 46 -12.90 -14.07 14.02
CA GLN A 46 -14.25 -13.78 13.53
C GLN A 46 -14.24 -12.56 12.60
N PRO A 47 -14.68 -12.68 11.33
CA PRO A 47 -14.74 -11.56 10.41
C PRO A 47 -15.82 -10.56 10.81
N ALA A 48 -15.67 -9.30 10.37
CA ALA A 48 -16.70 -8.29 10.51
C ALA A 48 -17.90 -8.57 9.59
N VAL A 49 -19.10 -8.27 10.08
CA VAL A 49 -20.33 -8.31 9.31
C VAL A 49 -20.72 -6.87 8.95
N GLY A 50 -20.97 -6.64 7.67
CA GLY A 50 -21.36 -5.33 7.17
C GLY A 50 -22.41 -5.43 6.08
N ARG A 51 -23.21 -4.38 5.94
CA ARG A 51 -24.22 -4.27 4.89
C ARG A 51 -23.78 -3.28 3.80
N PRO A 52 -24.00 -3.59 2.51
CA PRO A 52 -23.69 -2.65 1.44
C PRO A 52 -24.58 -1.40 1.54
N LEU A 53 -24.00 -0.24 1.28
CA LEU A 53 -24.69 1.03 1.21
C LEU A 53 -24.82 1.48 -0.24
N LEU A 54 -26.05 1.84 -0.63
CA LEU A 54 -26.29 2.54 -1.89
C LEU A 54 -26.11 4.04 -1.67
N LEU A 55 -25.03 4.60 -2.22
CA LEU A 55 -24.74 6.02 -2.19
C LEU A 55 -25.16 6.69 -3.51
N GLY A 56 -25.60 7.95 -3.43
CA GLY A 56 -25.78 8.78 -4.62
C GLY A 56 -24.45 8.99 -5.36
N ILE A 57 -24.50 9.23 -6.68
CA ILE A 57 -23.29 9.35 -7.53
C ILE A 57 -22.31 10.40 -7.00
N THR A 58 -22.83 11.54 -6.53
CA THR A 58 -22.00 12.62 -5.93
C THR A 58 -21.28 12.14 -4.67
N LYS A 59 -21.99 11.46 -3.75
CA LYS A 59 -21.40 10.98 -2.50
C LYS A 59 -20.42 9.83 -2.75
N ALA A 60 -20.73 8.92 -3.68
CA ALA A 60 -19.83 7.85 -4.10
C ALA A 60 -18.53 8.43 -4.71
N SER A 61 -18.63 9.50 -5.50
CA SER A 61 -17.47 10.16 -6.12
C SER A 61 -16.58 10.90 -5.12
N LEU A 62 -17.17 11.50 -4.08
CA LEU A 62 -16.43 12.16 -3.00
C LEU A 62 -15.81 11.17 -2.00
N SER A 63 -16.33 9.95 -1.91
CA SER A 63 -15.87 8.92 -0.97
C SER A 63 -14.81 7.98 -1.58
N THR A 64 -14.22 8.35 -2.72
CA THR A 64 -13.11 7.60 -3.32
C THR A 64 -11.84 7.73 -2.46
N GLU A 65 -10.96 6.72 -2.52
CA GLU A 65 -9.72 6.70 -1.73
C GLU A 65 -8.72 7.79 -2.16
N SER A 66 -8.70 8.08 -3.46
CA SER A 66 -7.86 9.13 -4.02
C SER A 66 -8.37 10.52 -3.69
N PHE A 67 -7.67 11.22 -2.80
CA PHE A 67 -8.00 12.61 -2.47
C PHE A 67 -7.74 13.54 -3.66
N VAL A 68 -6.77 13.22 -4.54
CA VAL A 68 -6.50 13.99 -5.76
C VAL A 68 -7.70 13.92 -6.71
N SER A 69 -8.23 12.71 -6.91
CA SER A 69 -9.43 12.49 -7.71
C SER A 69 -10.67 13.12 -7.07
N ALA A 70 -10.87 12.96 -5.75
CA ALA A 70 -12.00 13.53 -5.03
C ALA A 70 -12.00 15.07 -5.08
N ALA A 71 -10.84 15.70 -4.84
CA ALA A 71 -10.69 17.17 -4.84
C ALA A 71 -10.88 17.79 -6.24
N SER A 72 -10.61 17.02 -7.30
CA SER A 72 -10.87 17.43 -8.70
C SER A 72 -12.35 17.41 -9.08
N PHE A 73 -13.20 16.70 -8.32
CA PHE A 73 -14.62 16.63 -8.59
C PHE A 73 -15.35 17.82 -7.97
N GLN A 74 -15.39 17.92 -6.63
CA GLN A 74 -16.06 18.96 -5.87
C GLN A 74 -15.40 19.13 -4.47
N GLU A 75 -15.78 20.18 -3.74
CA GLU A 75 -15.41 20.40 -2.33
C GLU A 75 -13.90 20.40 -2.04
N THR A 76 -13.10 20.92 -2.98
CA THR A 76 -11.63 20.90 -2.99
C THR A 76 -11.00 21.28 -1.65
N THR A 77 -11.44 22.38 -1.03
CA THR A 77 -10.89 22.84 0.25
C THR A 77 -11.09 21.83 1.39
N ARG A 78 -12.28 21.23 1.48
CA ARG A 78 -12.60 20.24 2.51
C ARG A 78 -11.75 18.98 2.33
N VAL A 79 -11.72 18.45 1.11
CA VAL A 79 -11.00 17.21 0.78
C VAL A 79 -9.49 17.35 1.03
N LEU A 80 -8.88 18.45 0.60
CA LEU A 80 -7.43 18.67 0.79
C LEU A 80 -7.07 18.89 2.26
N THR A 81 -7.92 19.59 3.02
CA THR A 81 -7.71 19.79 4.46
C THR A 81 -7.76 18.47 5.21
N GLU A 82 -8.76 17.62 4.94
CA GLU A 82 -8.88 16.31 5.57
C GLU A 82 -7.70 15.39 5.23
N ALA A 83 -7.28 15.38 3.96
CA ALA A 83 -6.11 14.63 3.52
C ALA A 83 -4.81 15.10 4.20
N ALA A 84 -4.63 16.42 4.36
CA ALA A 84 -3.47 16.98 5.04
C ALA A 84 -3.45 16.64 6.54
N ILE A 85 -4.59 16.73 7.23
CA ILE A 85 -4.71 16.38 8.66
C ILE A 85 -4.45 14.89 8.88
N SER A 86 -4.96 14.03 8.00
CA SER A 86 -4.79 12.58 8.09
C SER A 86 -3.47 12.06 7.52
N GLY A 87 -2.66 12.91 6.88
CA GLY A 87 -1.43 12.51 6.22
C GLY A 87 -1.66 11.49 5.09
N LYS A 88 -2.80 11.57 4.38
CA LYS A 88 -3.15 10.61 3.33
C LYS A 88 -2.14 10.63 2.18
N VAL A 89 -1.77 9.44 1.72
CA VAL A 89 -0.92 9.22 0.54
C VAL A 89 -1.79 8.72 -0.60
N ASP A 90 -1.64 9.33 -1.78
CA ASP A 90 -2.34 8.92 -3.00
C ASP A 90 -1.40 8.08 -3.87
N TYR A 91 -1.80 6.84 -4.17
CA TYR A 91 -1.00 5.89 -4.92
C TYR A 91 -1.19 5.98 -6.44
N LEU A 92 -1.98 6.94 -6.94
CA LEU A 92 -2.19 7.19 -8.37
C LEU A 92 -2.63 5.93 -9.13
N ARG A 93 -3.50 5.10 -8.54
CA ARG A 93 -3.97 3.85 -9.16
C ARG A 93 -5.13 4.06 -10.13
N GLY A 94 -5.77 5.23 -10.10
CA GLY A 94 -6.92 5.54 -10.93
C GLY A 94 -6.58 6.29 -12.22
N LEU A 95 -7.62 6.50 -13.02
CA LEU A 95 -7.49 7.20 -14.31
C LEU A 95 -7.27 8.70 -14.11
N LYS A 96 -8.01 9.32 -13.18
CA LYS A 96 -8.00 10.78 -13.01
C LYS A 96 -6.70 11.26 -12.39
N GLU A 97 -6.14 10.58 -11.39
CA GLU A 97 -4.89 11.03 -10.81
C GLU A 97 -3.76 11.05 -11.85
N ASN A 98 -3.66 10.00 -12.66
CA ASN A 98 -2.63 9.90 -13.70
C ASN A 98 -2.79 10.98 -14.77
N VAL A 99 -4.02 11.31 -15.17
CA VAL A 99 -4.27 12.42 -16.10
C VAL A 99 -3.84 13.76 -15.49
N ILE A 100 -4.14 14.01 -14.22
CA ILE A 100 -3.78 15.26 -13.53
C ILE A 100 -2.26 15.41 -13.40
N VAL A 101 -1.57 14.31 -13.10
CA VAL A 101 -0.10 14.28 -12.95
C VAL A 101 0.63 14.25 -14.31
N GLY A 102 -0.04 13.82 -15.38
CA GLY A 102 0.55 13.69 -16.71
C GLY A 102 1.25 12.35 -16.99
N ARG A 103 0.88 11.29 -16.27
CA ARG A 103 1.36 9.90 -16.51
C ARG A 103 0.41 9.15 -17.44
N LEU A 104 0.90 8.05 -18.04
CA LEU A 104 0.04 7.13 -18.78
C LEU A 104 -1.08 6.61 -17.87
N ILE A 105 -2.31 6.54 -18.37
CA ILE A 105 -3.43 5.98 -17.59
C ILE A 105 -3.37 4.45 -17.58
N PRO A 106 -3.81 3.79 -16.49
CA PRO A 106 -3.89 2.32 -16.39
C PRO A 106 -5.08 1.76 -17.18
N ALA A 107 -5.17 2.08 -18.47
CA ALA A 107 -6.20 1.59 -19.38
C ALA A 107 -5.72 1.63 -20.83
N GLY A 108 -6.26 0.75 -21.67
CA GLY A 108 -5.91 0.67 -23.09
C GLY A 108 -4.42 0.40 -23.29
N THR A 109 -3.76 1.17 -24.15
CA THR A 109 -2.32 1.06 -24.44
C THR A 109 -1.42 1.40 -23.25
N GLY A 110 -1.96 2.05 -22.22
CA GLY A 110 -1.21 2.32 -21.00
C GLY A 110 -1.13 1.11 -20.07
N MET A 111 -1.95 0.07 -20.29
CA MET A 111 -2.03 -1.07 -19.37
C MET A 111 -0.71 -1.84 -19.25
N ASP A 112 0.03 -1.99 -20.35
CA ASP A 112 1.31 -2.70 -20.39
C ASP A 112 2.30 -2.13 -19.34
N PHE A 113 2.32 -0.80 -19.18
CA PHE A 113 3.16 -0.10 -18.19
C PHE A 113 2.81 -0.44 -16.73
N TYR A 114 1.56 -0.84 -16.45
CA TYR A 114 1.09 -1.17 -15.10
C TYR A 114 1.05 -2.68 -14.83
N HIS A 115 1.09 -3.52 -15.87
CA HIS A 115 1.06 -4.99 -15.76
C HIS A 115 2.45 -5.59 -15.55
N ASP A 116 3.50 -4.88 -15.97
CA ASP A 116 4.91 -5.31 -15.92
C ASP A 116 5.56 -5.20 -14.53
N PHE A 117 4.83 -5.52 -13.46
CA PHE A 117 5.48 -5.89 -12.20
C PHE A 117 6.04 -7.31 -12.33
N HIS A 118 7.17 -7.45 -13.03
CA HIS A 118 8.06 -8.56 -12.79
C HIS A 118 8.55 -8.43 -11.35
N MET A 119 8.07 -9.30 -10.45
CA MET A 119 8.79 -9.57 -9.20
C MET A 119 10.17 -10.07 -9.60
N GLN A 120 11.14 -9.17 -9.71
CA GLN A 120 12.52 -9.55 -9.47
C GLN A 120 12.56 -9.84 -7.98
N GLU A 121 12.49 -11.13 -7.62
CA GLU A 121 12.99 -11.56 -6.32
C GLU A 121 14.41 -11.01 -6.21
N GLU A 122 14.60 -10.01 -5.35
CA GLU A 122 15.94 -9.75 -4.83
C GLU A 122 16.32 -11.01 -4.06
N VAL A 123 16.98 -11.93 -4.74
CA VAL A 123 17.70 -13.03 -4.10
C VAL A 123 18.77 -12.35 -3.27
N TYR A 124 18.50 -12.15 -1.97
CA TYR A 124 19.55 -11.90 -1.00
C TYR A 124 20.45 -13.13 -1.04
N ALA A 125 21.57 -13.02 -1.75
CA ALA A 125 22.64 -13.98 -1.61
C ALA A 125 23.03 -13.97 -0.13
N GLU A 126 22.83 -15.10 0.56
CA GLU A 126 23.49 -15.34 1.84
C GLU A 126 24.98 -15.15 1.57
N VAL A 127 25.53 -14.03 2.04
CA VAL A 127 26.97 -13.83 2.08
C VAL A 127 27.44 -14.84 3.11
N ALA A 128 27.88 -16.00 2.64
CA ALA A 128 28.49 -17.03 3.45
C ALA A 128 29.60 -16.38 4.28
N ALA A 129 29.61 -16.68 5.56
CA ALA A 129 30.60 -16.24 6.54
C ALA A 129 31.98 -16.86 6.23
N GLU A 130 32.61 -16.47 5.12
CA GLU A 130 33.95 -16.90 4.71
C GLU A 130 35.05 -15.89 5.12
N GLU A 131 34.70 -14.76 5.74
CA GLU A 131 35.69 -13.76 6.17
C GLU A 131 36.47 -14.15 7.44
N ASP A 132 36.00 -15.14 8.22
CA ASP A 132 36.67 -15.54 9.47
C ASP A 132 37.85 -16.52 9.28
N GLU A 133 37.99 -17.21 8.13
CA GLU A 133 39.12 -18.15 7.93
C GLU A 133 40.40 -17.46 7.43
N LEU A 134 40.32 -16.26 6.86
CA LEU A 134 41.47 -15.59 6.24
C LEU A 134 42.41 -14.89 7.25
N PHE A 135 42.03 -14.85 8.54
CA PHE A 135 42.84 -14.23 9.59
C PHE A 135 43.70 -15.23 10.38
N PHE A 136 43.49 -16.54 10.22
CA PHE A 136 44.13 -17.57 11.05
C PHE A 136 45.38 -18.22 10.46
N ASP A 137 45.72 -17.93 9.20
CA ASP A 137 46.83 -18.60 8.49
C ASP A 137 48.13 -17.77 8.41
N LEU A 138 48.18 -16.62 9.10
CA LEU A 138 49.44 -15.91 9.29
C LEU A 138 50.21 -16.57 10.43
N SER A 139 51.39 -17.08 10.13
CA SER A 139 52.29 -17.63 11.14
C SER A 139 52.75 -16.50 12.10
N ASP A 140 52.95 -16.83 13.38
CA ASP A 140 53.44 -15.89 14.41
C ASP A 140 54.72 -15.14 13.99
N GLU A 141 55.47 -15.69 13.03
CA GLU A 141 56.69 -15.13 12.46
C GLU A 141 56.41 -13.95 11.50
N GLU A 142 55.28 -13.96 10.78
CA GLU A 142 54.88 -12.93 9.81
C GLU A 142 54.23 -11.71 10.50
N ILE A 143 53.46 -11.93 11.56
CA ILE A 143 52.93 -10.83 12.41
C ILE A 143 54.07 -10.02 13.04
N ARG A 144 55.20 -10.69 13.35
CA ARG A 144 56.37 -10.07 13.99
C ARG A 144 57.24 -9.29 13.01
N ALA A 145 57.13 -9.56 11.72
CA ALA A 145 57.87 -8.89 10.64
C ALA A 145 57.19 -7.60 10.15
N LEU A 146 55.96 -7.31 10.61
CA LEU A 146 55.32 -6.03 10.33
C LEU A 146 56.15 -4.89 10.95
N PRO A 147 56.45 -3.83 10.17
CA PRO A 147 57.18 -2.68 10.70
C PRO A 147 56.35 -2.09 11.84
N LYS A 148 56.90 -2.16 13.06
CA LYS A 148 56.37 -1.37 14.18
C LYS A 148 56.71 0.08 13.88
N GLU A 149 55.82 0.76 13.16
CA GLU A 149 55.90 2.21 13.07
C GLU A 149 55.79 2.76 14.50
N ALA A 150 56.92 3.37 14.89
CA ALA A 150 57.11 4.08 16.14
C ALA A 150 56.19 5.29 16.20
N GLY A 151 55.78 5.64 17.41
CA GLY A 151 54.78 6.67 17.65
C GLY A 151 55.19 8.08 17.27
N GLU A 152 54.16 8.92 17.14
CA GLU A 152 53.90 10.12 17.96
C GLU A 152 52.39 10.40 17.96
#